data_AF-A0AB73KU37-F1
#
_entry.id   AF-A0AB73KU37-F1
#
_cell.length_a   1.000
_cell.length_b   1.000
_cell.length_c   1.000
_cell.angle_alpha   90.00
_cell.angle_beta   90.00
_cell.angle_gamma   90.00
#
_symmetry.space_group_name_H-M   'P 1'
#
loop_
_entity.id
_entity.type
_entity.pdbx_description
1 polymer ?
#
loop_
_entity_poly.entity_id
_entity_poly.type
_entity_poly.pdbx_seq_one_letter_code
_entity_poly.pdbx_strand_id
1 'polypeptide(L)'
;IGDRRDAAARGAVRRAAPDPRAAALGRRGPRAGRGPGSGHGPGQEPEDSRLSLVVVAPRDGLAAYAPEPREAERLLAAGIPHLYTGVVEGMGVVGPLVVPGRTGCAGCLALRLADADPAWPRMLAQLRSGRAPAVPACDIALATTVAGLAAAHALAFLDGGSPPSSGARVEIALARLSMKVRPVPGDIRCGCGAGNDPRAVLPAAPRVRRGTMAG
;
A
#
# COMPACT_ATOMS: atom_id res chain seq x y z
N ILE A 1 0.63 -21.27 -13.94
CA ILE A 1 1.36 -20.14 -13.29
C ILE A 1 0.43 -19.39 -12.35
N GLY A 2 -0.84 -19.12 -12.73
CA GLY A 2 -1.88 -18.49 -11.88
C GLY A 2 -2.08 -19.16 -10.51
N ASP A 3 -2.35 -20.46 -10.44
CA ASP A 3 -2.64 -21.13 -9.15
C ASP A 3 -1.51 -21.02 -8.12
N ARG A 4 -0.25 -21.02 -8.59
CA ARG A 4 0.93 -20.81 -7.72
C ARG A 4 1.00 -19.38 -7.19
N ARG A 5 0.60 -18.39 -7.99
CA ARG A 5 0.55 -16.97 -7.60
C ARG A 5 -0.57 -16.71 -6.59
N ASP A 6 -1.75 -17.27 -6.81
CA ASP A 6 -2.87 -17.07 -5.88
C ASP A 6 -2.58 -17.69 -4.52
N ALA A 7 -1.94 -18.86 -4.49
CA ALA A 7 -1.48 -19.47 -3.24
C ALA A 7 -0.41 -18.63 -2.51
N ALA A 8 0.57 -18.08 -3.25
CA ALA A 8 1.61 -17.21 -2.70
C ALA A 8 1.02 -15.89 -2.17
N ALA A 9 0.10 -15.28 -2.91
CA ALA A 9 -0.61 -14.07 -2.55
C ALA A 9 -1.46 -14.28 -1.29
N ARG A 10 -2.27 -15.34 -1.22
CA ARG A 10 -2.99 -15.73 -0.01
C ARG A 10 -2.06 -15.98 1.17
N GLY A 11 -0.88 -16.56 0.93
CA GLY A 11 0.17 -16.71 1.94
C GLY A 11 0.72 -15.38 2.45
N ALA A 12 1.00 -14.44 1.55
CA ALA A 12 1.47 -13.10 1.89
C ALA A 12 0.42 -12.31 2.67
N VAL A 13 -0.85 -12.35 2.23
CA VAL A 13 -2.00 -11.76 2.94
C VAL A 13 -2.16 -12.38 4.33
N ARG A 14 -2.10 -13.71 4.47
CA ARG A 14 -2.21 -14.36 5.78
C ARG A 14 -1.08 -13.98 6.74
N ARG A 15 0.15 -13.80 6.24
CA ARG A 15 1.29 -13.30 7.02
C ARG A 15 1.20 -11.81 7.32
N ALA A 16 0.48 -11.05 6.50
CA ALA A 16 0.29 -9.62 6.62
C ALA A 16 -0.93 -9.24 7.47
N ALA A 17 -1.95 -10.09 7.49
CA ALA A 17 -3.18 -9.87 8.22
C ALA A 17 -2.82 -9.77 9.71
N PRO A 18 -3.25 -8.69 10.40
CA PRO A 18 -3.06 -8.59 11.84
C PRO A 18 -3.74 -9.79 12.53
N ASP A 19 -3.16 -10.28 13.62
CA ASP A 19 -3.80 -11.30 14.46
C ASP A 19 -5.19 -10.79 14.88
N PRO A 20 -6.29 -11.48 14.53
CA PRO A 20 -7.63 -11.07 14.92
C PRO A 20 -7.76 -10.90 16.44
N ARG A 21 -6.92 -11.59 17.23
CA ARG A 21 -6.86 -11.46 18.70
C ARG A 21 -6.23 -10.14 19.15
N ALA A 22 -5.31 -9.56 18.38
CA ALA A 22 -4.70 -8.26 18.70
C ALA A 22 -5.67 -7.09 18.44
N ALA A 23 -6.50 -7.17 17.38
CA ALA A 23 -7.56 -6.19 17.12
C ALA A 23 -8.66 -6.19 18.20
N ALA A 24 -8.94 -7.36 18.80
CA ALA A 24 -9.91 -7.49 19.89
C ALA A 24 -9.42 -6.93 21.24
N LEU A 25 -8.12 -6.75 21.44
CA LEU A 25 -7.57 -6.23 22.70
C LEU A 25 -7.75 -4.70 22.87
N GLY A 26 -8.10 -3.98 21.80
CA GLY A 26 -8.46 -2.55 21.85
C GLY A 26 -9.92 -2.26 22.18
N ARG A 27 -10.78 -3.28 22.31
CA ARG A 27 -12.20 -3.15 22.68
C ARG A 27 -12.58 -4.15 23.77
N ARG A 28 -12.30 -3.83 25.04
CA ARG A 28 -12.93 -4.52 26.19
C ARG A 28 -13.91 -3.59 26.90
N GLY A 29 -15.17 -3.63 26.44
CA GLY A 29 -16.34 -3.41 27.31
C GLY A 29 -16.73 -4.72 28.01
N PRO A 30 -17.61 -4.70 29.03
CA PRO A 30 -17.83 -5.84 29.91
C PRO A 30 -18.55 -6.99 29.21
N ARG A 31 -18.09 -8.22 29.49
CA ARG A 31 -18.61 -9.48 28.95
C ARG A 31 -19.88 -9.93 29.66
N ALA A 32 -20.86 -10.42 28.90
CA ALA A 32 -21.82 -11.42 29.33
C ALA A 32 -21.56 -12.71 28.53
N GLY A 33 -21.40 -13.84 29.21
CA GLY A 33 -20.92 -15.09 28.63
C GLY A 33 -22.02 -16.04 28.15
N ARG A 34 -21.63 -17.03 27.32
CA ARG A 34 -22.20 -18.40 27.33
C ARG A 34 -21.36 -19.39 26.49
N GLY A 35 -20.91 -20.46 27.14
CA GLY A 35 -20.80 -21.88 26.73
C GLY A 35 -20.19 -22.32 25.37
N PRO A 36 -19.41 -23.43 25.33
CA PRO A 36 -18.85 -24.00 24.10
C PRO A 36 -19.83 -24.99 23.44
N GLY A 37 -19.97 -24.90 22.12
CA GLY A 37 -20.68 -25.87 21.30
C GLY A 37 -19.81 -26.31 20.13
N SER A 38 -19.26 -27.51 20.21
CA SER A 38 -18.56 -28.19 19.12
C SER A 38 -19.57 -28.70 18.08
N GLY A 39 -19.42 -28.27 16.84
CA GLY A 39 -20.16 -28.80 15.69
C GLY A 39 -19.26 -28.81 14.47
N HIS A 40 -18.70 -29.98 14.17
CA HIS A 40 -17.94 -30.27 12.96
C HIS A 40 -18.95 -30.70 11.89
N GLY A 41 -19.05 -29.95 10.79
CA GLY A 41 -19.84 -30.31 9.61
C GLY A 41 -19.09 -29.89 8.35
N PRO A 42 -18.83 -30.80 7.40
CA PRO A 42 -18.22 -30.45 6.12
C PRO A 42 -19.33 -30.00 5.16
N GLY A 43 -19.12 -28.88 4.47
CA GLY A 43 -20.00 -28.46 3.39
C GLY A 43 -20.48 -27.03 3.53
N GLN A 44 -19.65 -26.11 3.03
CA GLN A 44 -19.98 -24.93 2.22
C GLN A 44 -18.74 -24.04 2.28
N GLU A 45 -17.85 -24.15 1.31
CA GLU A 45 -16.86 -23.09 1.09
C GLU A 45 -17.63 -21.85 0.65
N PRO A 46 -17.57 -20.73 1.37
CA PRO A 46 -17.65 -19.47 0.65
C PRO A 46 -16.36 -19.40 -0.16
N GLU A 47 -16.45 -19.40 -1.49
CA GLU A 47 -15.45 -18.75 -2.34
C GLU A 47 -15.45 -17.26 -1.98
N ASP A 48 -14.94 -16.96 -0.79
CA ASP A 48 -14.62 -15.62 -0.35
C ASP A 48 -13.42 -15.25 -1.21
N SER A 49 -13.70 -14.65 -2.37
CA SER A 49 -12.72 -14.12 -3.31
C SER A 49 -12.03 -12.93 -2.65
N ARG A 50 -11.26 -13.24 -1.60
CA ARG A 50 -10.56 -12.29 -0.77
C ARG A 50 -9.49 -11.70 -1.65
N LEU A 51 -9.72 -10.46 -2.07
CA LEU A 51 -8.77 -9.70 -2.88
C LEU A 51 -7.39 -9.80 -2.23
N SER A 52 -6.45 -10.39 -2.95
CA SER A 52 -5.09 -10.58 -2.42
C SER A 52 -4.25 -9.31 -2.52
N LEU A 53 -4.67 -8.37 -3.37
CA LEU A 53 -4.11 -7.04 -3.56
C LEU A 53 -5.13 -6.14 -4.26
N VAL A 54 -5.24 -4.87 -3.84
CA VAL A 54 -5.99 -3.83 -4.56
C VAL A 54 -5.02 -2.81 -5.15
N VAL A 55 -5.18 -2.47 -6.43
CA VAL A 55 -4.42 -1.37 -7.06
C VAL A 55 -5.31 -0.14 -7.15
N VAL A 56 -4.93 0.92 -6.44
CA VAL A 56 -5.64 2.21 -6.40
C VAL A 56 -4.99 3.14 -7.41
N ALA A 57 -5.66 3.33 -8.55
CA ALA A 57 -5.19 4.13 -9.68
C ALA A 57 -6.19 5.25 -10.03
N PRO A 58 -6.29 6.31 -9.21
CA PRO A 58 -7.24 7.38 -9.42
C PRO A 58 -6.88 8.20 -10.67
N ARG A 59 -7.90 8.71 -11.36
CA ARG A 59 -7.76 9.43 -12.64
C ARG A 59 -7.24 10.85 -12.50
N ASP A 60 -7.43 11.47 -11.34
CA ASP A 60 -7.00 12.85 -11.06
C ASP A 60 -5.50 12.94 -10.74
N GLY A 61 -4.83 11.81 -10.53
CA GLY A 61 -3.42 11.73 -10.13
C GLY A 61 -3.16 12.18 -8.69
N LEU A 62 -3.81 13.24 -8.23
CA LEU A 62 -3.60 13.83 -6.92
C LEU A 62 -3.90 12.83 -5.80
N ALA A 63 -4.97 12.05 -5.94
CA ALA A 63 -5.28 10.98 -4.98
C ALA A 63 -4.29 9.80 -5.04
N ALA A 64 -3.46 9.69 -6.08
CA ALA A 64 -2.34 8.73 -6.09
C ALA A 64 -1.12 9.31 -5.36
N TYR A 65 -0.82 10.60 -5.59
CA TYR A 65 0.34 11.27 -4.97
C TYR A 65 0.14 11.53 -3.47
N ALA A 66 -1.05 11.99 -3.10
CA ALA A 66 -1.50 12.28 -1.74
C ALA A 66 -2.88 11.64 -1.50
N PRO A 67 -2.91 10.31 -1.29
CA PRO A 67 -4.16 9.59 -1.06
C PRO A 67 -4.88 10.10 0.18
N GLU A 68 -6.20 10.13 0.13
CA GLU A 68 -7.00 10.55 1.29
C GLU A 68 -7.01 9.45 2.35
N PRO A 69 -6.52 9.71 3.59
CA PRO A 69 -6.41 8.66 4.60
C PRO A 69 -7.74 7.95 4.89
N ARG A 70 -8.86 8.70 4.84
CA ARG A 70 -10.21 8.15 5.04
C ARG A 70 -10.62 7.12 3.99
N GLU A 71 -10.18 7.29 2.75
CA GLU A 71 -10.48 6.33 1.68
C GLU A 71 -9.71 5.01 1.89
N ALA A 72 -8.52 5.11 2.49
CA ALA A 72 -7.68 3.96 2.84
C ALA A 72 -8.20 3.18 4.06
N GLU A 73 -9.00 3.80 4.94
CA GLU A 73 -9.48 3.19 6.19
C GLU A 73 -10.21 1.86 5.95
N ARG A 74 -11.04 1.76 4.90
CA ARG A 74 -11.76 0.53 4.58
C ARG A 74 -10.81 -0.62 4.22
N LEU A 75 -9.77 -0.34 3.42
CA LEU A 75 -8.78 -1.34 3.02
C LEU A 75 -7.89 -1.74 4.21
N LEU A 76 -7.52 -0.77 5.05
CA LEU A 76 -6.77 -1.01 6.28
C LEU A 76 -7.57 -1.87 7.27
N ALA A 77 -8.82 -1.53 7.53
CA ALA A 77 -9.71 -2.27 8.44
C ALA A 77 -9.98 -3.70 7.96
N ALA A 78 -10.10 -3.90 6.64
CA ALA A 78 -10.28 -5.22 6.05
C ALA A 78 -8.96 -6.04 5.96
N GLY A 79 -7.82 -5.45 6.31
CA GLY A 79 -6.51 -6.11 6.20
C GLY A 79 -6.09 -6.41 4.76
N ILE A 80 -6.61 -5.65 3.79
CA ILE A 80 -6.37 -5.86 2.36
C ILE A 80 -5.10 -5.11 1.93
N PRO A 81 -4.06 -5.81 1.44
CA PRO A 81 -2.91 -5.15 0.85
C PRO A 81 -3.32 -4.28 -0.34
N HIS A 82 -2.71 -3.10 -0.47
CA HIS A 82 -3.07 -2.20 -1.56
C HIS A 82 -1.89 -1.36 -2.05
N LEU A 83 -1.86 -1.08 -3.35
CA LEU A 83 -0.83 -0.31 -4.03
C LEU A 83 -1.43 0.96 -4.62
N TYR A 84 -0.90 2.13 -4.27
CA TYR A 84 -1.24 3.38 -4.94
C TYR A 84 -0.39 3.56 -6.19
N THR A 85 -0.99 4.07 -7.26
CA THR A 85 -0.27 4.41 -8.49
C THR A 85 -0.97 5.50 -9.26
N GLY A 86 -0.23 6.33 -9.97
CA GLY A 86 -0.83 7.38 -10.80
C GLY A 86 0.19 8.37 -11.32
N VAL A 87 -0.30 9.33 -12.09
CA VAL A 87 0.49 10.40 -12.68
C VAL A 87 -0.16 11.74 -12.33
N VAL A 88 0.65 12.66 -11.82
CA VAL A 88 0.29 14.06 -11.62
C VAL A 88 1.22 14.89 -12.49
N GLU A 89 0.69 15.50 -13.55
CA GLU A 89 1.48 16.30 -14.48
C GLU A 89 2.68 15.48 -15.03
N GLY A 90 3.91 15.99 -14.86
CA GLY A 90 5.15 15.29 -15.22
C GLY A 90 5.73 14.34 -14.16
N MET A 91 4.94 13.96 -13.14
CA MET A 91 5.37 13.11 -12.03
C MET A 91 4.54 11.82 -11.94
N GLY A 92 5.20 10.68 -12.08
CA GLY A 92 4.63 9.36 -11.85
C GLY A 92 4.91 8.87 -10.43
N VAL A 93 3.96 8.15 -9.85
CA VAL A 93 4.12 7.50 -8.54
C VAL A 93 3.71 6.03 -8.60
N VAL A 94 4.53 5.16 -7.99
CA VAL A 94 4.18 3.77 -7.67
C VAL A 94 4.47 3.52 -6.20
N GLY A 95 3.42 3.45 -5.40
CA GLY A 95 3.47 3.25 -3.96
C GLY A 95 2.85 4.39 -3.16
N PRO A 96 2.66 4.20 -1.84
CA PRO A 96 3.13 3.03 -1.09
C PRO A 96 2.37 1.74 -1.43
N LEU A 97 3.09 0.62 -1.47
CA LEU A 97 2.50 -0.70 -1.29
C LEU A 97 2.28 -0.90 0.21
N VAL A 98 1.01 -0.83 0.59
CA VAL A 98 0.54 -0.92 1.96
C VAL A 98 0.22 -2.36 2.29
N VAL A 99 0.89 -2.85 3.33
CA VAL A 99 0.63 -4.11 4.00
C VAL A 99 0.13 -3.70 5.39
N PRO A 100 -1.20 -3.76 5.66
CA PRO A 100 -1.78 -3.22 6.89
C PRO A 100 -1.06 -3.71 8.14
N GLY A 101 -0.75 -2.79 9.06
CA GLY A 101 0.02 -3.10 10.28
C GLY A 101 1.52 -3.29 10.10
N ARG A 102 2.05 -3.34 8.86
CA ARG A 102 3.48 -3.66 8.60
C ARG A 102 4.23 -2.62 7.80
N THR A 103 3.60 -1.97 6.83
CA THR A 103 4.23 -0.89 6.04
C THR A 103 3.45 0.41 6.20
N GLY A 104 4.13 1.55 6.00
CA GLY A 104 3.49 2.86 6.09
C GLY A 104 2.32 3.00 5.10
N CYS A 105 1.20 3.50 5.59
CA CYS A 105 -0.02 3.68 4.81
C CYS A 105 -0.19 5.13 4.30
N ALA A 106 -1.31 5.42 3.63
CA ALA A 106 -1.68 6.78 3.21
C ALA A 106 -1.67 7.80 4.37
N GLY A 107 -2.11 7.41 5.58
CA GLY A 107 -2.06 8.27 6.76
C GLY A 107 -0.63 8.58 7.22
N CYS A 108 0.28 7.59 7.20
CA CYS A 108 1.69 7.80 7.49
C CYS A 108 2.34 8.74 6.47
N LEU A 109 1.99 8.59 5.19
CA LEU A 109 2.42 9.49 4.13
C LEU A 109 1.91 10.92 4.36
N ALA A 110 0.63 11.09 4.71
CA ALA A 110 0.03 12.39 4.98
C ALA A 110 0.72 13.10 6.17
N LEU A 111 0.97 12.38 7.27
CA LEU A 111 1.72 12.91 8.42
C LEU A 111 3.12 13.35 8.02
N ARG A 112 3.86 12.52 7.27
CA ARG A 112 5.21 12.86 6.81
C ARG A 112 5.24 14.09 5.89
N LEU A 113 4.25 14.23 5.01
CA LEU A 113 4.13 15.41 4.15
C LEU A 113 3.82 16.67 4.99
N ALA A 114 2.95 16.54 6.00
CA ALA A 114 2.64 17.63 6.93
C ALA A 114 3.81 18.02 7.83
N ASP A 115 4.62 17.07 8.29
CA ASP A 115 5.83 17.37 9.07
C ASP A 115 6.89 18.06 8.20
N ALA A 116 7.00 17.66 6.92
CA ALA A 116 7.95 18.27 5.98
C ALA A 116 7.52 19.68 5.55
N ASP A 117 6.20 19.93 5.48
CA ASP A 117 5.62 21.23 5.15
C ASP A 117 4.30 21.43 5.93
N PRO A 118 4.31 22.25 7.00
CA PRO A 118 3.10 22.53 7.79
C PRO A 118 1.97 23.19 7.00
N ALA A 119 2.24 23.82 5.85
CA ALA A 119 1.22 24.38 4.98
C ALA A 119 0.56 23.32 4.08
N TRP A 120 1.18 22.14 3.93
CA TRP A 120 0.73 21.05 3.06
C TRP A 120 -0.74 20.67 3.26
N PRO A 121 -1.26 20.45 4.50
CA PRO A 121 -2.66 20.05 4.68
C PRO A 121 -3.65 21.10 4.16
N ARG A 122 -3.34 22.39 4.35
CA ARG A 122 -4.17 23.50 3.85
C ARG A 122 -4.15 23.51 2.32
N MET A 123 -2.96 23.41 1.72
CA MET A 123 -2.81 23.40 0.26
C MET A 123 -3.56 22.21 -0.37
N LEU A 124 -3.46 21.02 0.22
CA LEU A 124 -4.16 19.83 -0.27
C LEU A 124 -5.69 19.97 -0.19
N ALA A 125 -6.20 20.57 0.90
CA ALA A 125 -7.62 20.88 1.02
C ALA A 125 -8.11 21.87 -0.05
N GLN A 126 -7.31 22.90 -0.36
CA GLN A 126 -7.61 23.86 -1.42
C GLN A 126 -7.62 23.19 -2.80
N LEU A 127 -6.61 22.37 -3.11
CA LEU A 127 -6.51 21.65 -4.38
C LEU A 127 -7.72 20.71 -4.60
N ARG A 128 -8.17 20.01 -3.55
CA ARG A 128 -9.33 19.12 -3.61
C ARG A 128 -10.67 19.85 -3.67
N SER A 129 -10.73 21.08 -3.16
CA SER A 129 -11.95 21.91 -3.21
C SER A 129 -12.11 22.64 -4.54
N GLY A 130 -11.05 22.69 -5.36
CA GLY A 130 -11.08 23.27 -6.69
C GLY A 130 -11.93 22.46 -7.67
N ARG A 131 -12.48 23.13 -8.68
CA ARG A 131 -13.17 22.47 -9.80
C ARG A 131 -12.13 21.80 -10.68
N ALA A 132 -11.89 20.51 -10.48
CA ALA A 132 -10.93 19.75 -11.29
C ALA A 132 -11.43 19.61 -12.74
N PRO A 133 -10.54 19.73 -13.76
CA PRO A 133 -10.84 19.25 -15.11
C PRO A 133 -11.23 17.77 -15.08
N ALA A 134 -12.09 17.32 -15.99
CA ALA A 134 -12.58 15.94 -15.99
C ALA A 134 -11.46 14.89 -16.07
N VAL A 135 -10.33 15.22 -16.73
CA VAL A 135 -9.08 14.44 -16.76
C VAL A 135 -7.91 15.42 -17.02
N PRO A 136 -6.89 15.51 -16.14
CA PRO A 136 -5.68 16.30 -16.42
C PRO A 136 -4.93 15.77 -17.66
N ALA A 137 -4.20 16.64 -18.35
CA ALA A 137 -3.32 16.18 -19.43
C ALA A 137 -2.25 15.24 -18.84
N CYS A 138 -2.19 14.01 -19.35
CA CYS A 138 -1.25 13.00 -18.89
C CYS A 138 -0.32 12.62 -20.03
N ASP A 139 0.99 12.67 -19.77
CA ASP A 139 1.97 12.17 -20.72
C ASP A 139 1.82 10.64 -20.88
N ILE A 140 1.59 10.18 -22.11
CA ILE A 140 1.30 8.77 -22.40
C ILE A 140 2.51 7.88 -22.09
N ALA A 141 3.73 8.35 -22.33
CA ALA A 141 4.94 7.57 -22.09
C ALA A 141 5.18 7.36 -20.59
N LEU A 142 4.97 8.40 -19.78
CA LEU A 142 5.03 8.32 -18.33
C LEU A 142 3.90 7.44 -17.78
N ALA A 143 2.66 7.62 -18.24
CA ALA A 143 1.54 6.79 -17.82
C ALA A 143 1.79 5.30 -18.08
N THR A 144 2.29 4.97 -19.28
CA THR A 144 2.62 3.61 -19.67
C THR A 144 3.73 3.04 -18.80
N THR A 145 4.76 3.85 -18.52
CA THR A 145 5.88 3.46 -17.64
C THR A 145 5.40 3.19 -16.21
N VAL A 146 4.57 4.08 -15.65
CA VAL A 146 3.99 3.95 -14.31
C VAL A 146 3.08 2.73 -14.22
N ALA A 147 2.25 2.49 -15.23
CA ALA A 147 1.40 1.31 -15.29
C ALA A 147 2.21 0.01 -15.33
N GLY A 148 3.27 -0.05 -16.15
CA GLY A 148 4.18 -1.19 -16.22
C GLY A 148 4.91 -1.45 -14.91
N LEU A 149 5.42 -0.39 -14.26
CA LEU A 149 6.06 -0.49 -12.93
C LEU A 149 5.07 -0.94 -11.85
N ALA A 150 3.85 -0.40 -11.85
CA ALA A 150 2.80 -0.82 -10.91
C ALA A 150 2.46 -2.30 -11.08
N ALA A 151 2.32 -2.78 -12.31
CA ALA A 151 2.09 -4.19 -12.60
C ALA A 151 3.27 -5.06 -12.13
N ALA A 152 4.51 -4.66 -12.39
CA ALA A 152 5.71 -5.37 -11.94
C ALA A 152 5.78 -5.45 -10.40
N HIS A 153 5.46 -4.35 -9.71
CA HIS A 153 5.42 -4.31 -8.26
C HIS A 153 4.30 -5.19 -7.68
N ALA A 154 3.11 -5.14 -8.27
CA ALA A 154 2.00 -5.99 -7.90
C ALA A 154 2.36 -7.48 -8.05
N LEU A 155 2.91 -7.87 -9.21
CA LEU A 155 3.34 -9.25 -9.47
C LEU A 155 4.44 -9.69 -8.51
N ALA A 156 5.46 -8.85 -8.27
CA ALA A 156 6.52 -9.16 -7.32
C ALA A 156 5.98 -9.40 -5.89
N PHE A 157 4.98 -8.64 -5.46
CA PHE A 157 4.30 -8.87 -4.19
C PHE A 157 3.48 -10.16 -4.18
N LEU A 158 2.71 -10.43 -5.24
CA LEU A 158 1.90 -11.65 -5.37
C LEU A 158 2.78 -12.91 -5.44
N ASP A 159 3.97 -12.80 -6.01
CA ASP A 159 5.00 -13.84 -6.03
C ASP A 159 5.70 -14.01 -4.65
N GLY A 160 5.32 -13.23 -3.64
CA GLY A 160 5.81 -13.31 -2.26
C GLY A 160 7.06 -12.47 -1.98
N GLY A 161 7.51 -11.68 -2.95
CA GLY A 161 8.62 -10.74 -2.81
C GLY A 161 8.21 -9.43 -2.13
N SER A 162 9.22 -8.58 -1.92
CA SER A 162 9.04 -7.21 -1.39
C SER A 162 9.48 -6.22 -2.46
N PRO A 163 8.58 -5.70 -3.31
CA PRO A 163 8.94 -4.71 -4.32
C PRO A 163 9.46 -3.42 -3.68
N PRO A 164 10.17 -2.56 -4.44
CA PRO A 164 10.69 -1.29 -3.94
C PRO A 164 9.63 -0.34 -3.36
N SER A 165 8.35 -0.52 -3.69
CA SER A 165 7.25 0.26 -3.10
C SER A 165 6.77 -0.26 -1.74
N SER A 166 7.34 -1.34 -1.21
CA SER A 166 6.98 -1.88 0.11
C SER A 166 7.47 -0.90 1.18
N GLY A 167 6.55 -0.17 1.82
CA GLY A 167 6.92 0.89 2.77
C GLY A 167 7.63 2.08 2.14
N ALA A 168 7.49 2.28 0.83
CA ALA A 168 8.08 3.40 0.10
C ALA A 168 7.24 3.72 -1.15
N ARG A 169 7.46 4.89 -1.77
CA ARG A 169 6.92 5.21 -3.09
C ARG A 169 8.05 5.44 -4.08
N VAL A 170 7.91 4.90 -5.28
CA VAL A 170 8.80 5.17 -6.39
C VAL A 170 8.25 6.39 -7.13
N GLU A 171 9.03 7.45 -7.19
CA GLU A 171 8.71 8.70 -7.88
C GLU A 171 9.49 8.75 -9.19
N ILE A 172 8.80 8.95 -10.31
CA ILE A 172 9.39 9.19 -11.63
C ILE A 172 9.12 10.64 -12.01
N ALA A 173 10.17 11.40 -12.33
CA ALA A 173 10.05 12.79 -12.76
C ALA A 173 10.51 12.95 -14.21
N LEU A 174 9.60 13.29 -15.11
CA LEU A 174 9.90 13.47 -16.54
C LEU A 174 10.90 14.61 -16.78
N ALA A 175 10.71 15.75 -16.10
CA ALA A 175 11.54 16.94 -16.30
C ALA A 175 13.04 16.71 -16.06
N ARG A 176 13.39 15.68 -15.27
CA ARG A 176 14.79 15.31 -14.96
C ARG A 176 15.14 13.89 -15.37
N LEU A 177 14.19 13.18 -16.01
CA LEU A 177 14.29 11.75 -16.33
C LEU A 177 14.86 10.93 -15.17
N SER A 178 14.36 11.16 -13.96
CA SER A 178 14.89 10.55 -12.73
C SER A 178 13.86 9.68 -12.04
N MET A 179 14.30 8.56 -11.50
CA MET A 179 13.51 7.66 -10.65
C MET A 179 14.09 7.62 -9.24
N LYS A 180 13.26 7.84 -8.22
CA LYS A 180 13.67 7.87 -6.81
C LYS A 180 12.75 7.02 -5.95
N VAL A 181 13.33 6.22 -5.07
CA VAL A 181 12.57 5.50 -4.03
C VAL A 181 12.52 6.39 -2.78
N ARG A 182 11.32 6.78 -2.35
CA ARG A 182 11.07 7.60 -1.17
C ARG A 182 10.43 6.77 -0.06
N PRO A 183 11.12 6.55 1.06
CA PRO A 183 10.55 5.83 2.19
C PRO A 183 9.25 6.46 2.71
N VAL A 184 8.34 5.59 3.14
CA VAL A 184 7.11 5.94 3.88
C VAL A 184 7.13 5.09 5.15
N PRO A 185 7.93 5.49 6.17
CA PRO A 185 7.96 4.76 7.42
C PRO A 185 6.60 4.81 8.11
N GLY A 186 6.30 3.80 8.93
CA GLY A 186 5.13 3.83 9.80
C GLY A 186 5.27 4.91 10.86
N ASP A 187 4.19 5.66 11.11
CA ASP A 187 4.14 6.67 12.15
C ASP A 187 3.22 6.22 13.29
N ILE A 188 3.69 6.36 14.55
CA ILE A 188 2.93 6.00 15.74
C ILE A 188 1.62 6.80 15.86
N ARG A 189 1.62 8.08 15.44
CA ARG A 189 0.45 8.96 15.46
C ARG A 189 -0.63 8.52 14.48
N CYS A 190 -0.27 7.73 13.46
CA CYS A 190 -1.20 7.25 12.45
C CYS A 190 -2.18 6.20 12.98
N GLY A 191 -1.80 5.42 14.00
CA GLY A 191 -2.63 4.34 14.54
C GLY A 191 -2.81 3.12 13.61
N CYS A 192 -2.18 3.08 12.43
CA CYS A 192 -2.32 1.98 11.47
C CYS A 192 -1.52 0.71 11.83
N GLY A 193 -0.79 0.74 12.96
CA GLY A 193 0.04 -0.36 13.45
C GLY A 193 1.46 -0.42 12.88
N ALA A 194 1.72 0.18 11.71
CA ALA A 194 3.04 0.14 11.08
C ALA A 194 4.14 0.87 11.87
N GLY A 195 3.78 1.88 12.67
CA GLY A 195 4.72 2.60 13.55
C GLY A 195 5.09 1.83 14.83
N ASN A 196 4.40 0.72 15.13
CA ASN A 196 4.64 -0.10 16.31
C ASN A 196 5.67 -1.22 16.07
N ASP A 197 6.02 -1.49 14.81
CA ASP A 197 6.99 -2.52 14.45
C ASP A 197 8.35 -1.87 14.10
N PRO A 198 9.37 -1.96 14.98
CA PRO A 198 10.71 -1.45 14.69
C PRO A 198 11.41 -2.23 13.56
N ARG A 199 10.82 -3.33 13.06
CA ARG A 199 11.30 -4.08 11.88
C ARG A 199 10.55 -3.72 10.59
N ALA A 200 9.65 -2.73 10.61
CA ALA A 200 8.98 -2.22 9.42
C ALA A 200 10.04 -1.79 8.38
N VAL A 201 10.17 -2.65 7.37
CA VAL A 201 11.30 -2.74 6.45
C VAL A 201 11.55 -1.40 5.75
N LEU A 202 12.69 -0.77 6.06
CA LEU A 202 13.36 0.12 5.13
C LEU A 202 13.62 -0.69 3.84
N PRO A 203 13.33 -0.16 2.64
CA PRO A 203 13.59 -0.91 1.40
C PRO A 203 15.07 -1.35 1.41
N ALA A 204 15.31 -2.65 1.44
CA ALA A 204 16.65 -3.18 1.31
C ALA A 204 17.20 -2.70 -0.03
N ALA A 205 18.32 -1.98 -0.02
CA ALA A 205 19.00 -1.58 -1.23
C ALA A 205 19.20 -2.83 -2.13
N PRO A 206 18.98 -2.73 -3.45
CA PRO A 206 19.17 -3.86 -4.33
C PRO A 206 20.62 -4.36 -4.18
N ARG A 207 20.78 -5.58 -3.66
CA ARG A 207 22.08 -6.25 -3.65
C ARG A 207 22.39 -6.63 -5.10
N VAL A 208 23.24 -5.85 -5.75
CA VAL A 208 23.84 -6.23 -7.03
C VAL A 208 24.63 -7.51 -6.78
N ARG A 209 24.11 -8.65 -7.22
CA ARG A 209 24.90 -9.88 -7.32
C ARG A 209 25.98 -9.62 -8.37
N ARG A 210 27.21 -9.38 -7.92
CA ARG A 210 28.37 -9.42 -8.81
C ARG A 210 28.46 -10.85 -9.33
N GLY A 211 28.03 -11.08 -10.57
CA GLY A 211 28.35 -12.30 -11.28
C GLY A 211 29.88 -12.37 -11.39
N THR A 212 30.48 -13.35 -10.72
CA THR A 212 31.85 -13.75 -11.02
C THR A 212 31.85 -14.33 -12.43
N MET A 213 32.36 -13.57 -13.40
CA MET A 213 32.82 -14.20 -14.65
C MET A 213 34.02 -15.06 -14.29
N ALA A 214 33.83 -16.37 -14.28
CA ALA A 214 34.92 -17.31 -14.47
C ALA A 214 35.14 -17.40 -15.99
N GLY A 215 36.32 -16.96 -16.42
CA GLY A 215 36.88 -17.29 -17.74
C GLY A 215 37.56 -18.64 -17.73
#